data_AF-A0A497EC12-F1
#
_entry.id   AF-A0A497EC12-F1
#
_cell.length_a   1.000
_cell.length_b   1.000
_cell.length_c   1.000
_cell.angle_alpha   90.00
_cell.angle_beta   90.00
_cell.angle_gamma   90.00
#
_symmetry.space_group_name_H-M   'P 1'
#
loop_
_entity.id
_entity.type
_entity.pdbx_description
1 polymer ?
#
loop_
_entity_poly.entity_id
_entity_poly.type
_entity_poly.pdbx_seq_one_letter_code
_entity_poly.pdbx_strand_id
1 'polypeptide(L)'
;MSTNRGVVAGLCVLSILLAAGWAFATEGAAEYRWFAEKQGGGGDVIATNAALGVEARLGSDGLRVTPVEGAWELSLGLARAGREGALVETTPATPRADGARAELDRGNIIEWWVNDQHGLEHGFTVRERPEGEGPLVLELALGGDLLALPEPGECGVALMRPGNPLAVLHYSALEVFDADGESVAARLGPAPGDGGRLRIVIEDEDALYPLTIDPLLTTAAWTSAESDWARSVAWGDWDGDGDLDLAVGNEPQPNRVYENTGGALSSAWISADSDSTFSVAWGDWDGDGDLDLAAGNFAGPNRVYENTGGALSSAWTSADSNDTLSV
;
A
#
# COMPACT_ATOMS: atom_id res chain seq x y z
N MET A 1 8.14 -20.20 39.38
CA MET A 1 8.94 -19.39 38.45
C MET A 1 8.07 -19.13 37.24
N SER A 2 7.45 -17.95 37.19
CA SER A 2 6.62 -17.49 36.07
C SER A 2 7.54 -16.83 35.05
N THR A 3 7.60 -17.37 33.83
CA THR A 3 8.31 -16.74 32.71
C THR A 3 7.33 -15.81 32.00
N ASN A 4 7.53 -14.51 32.24
CA ASN A 4 6.89 -13.42 31.52
C ASN A 4 7.43 -13.42 30.07
N ARG A 5 6.64 -13.92 29.11
CA ARG A 5 6.90 -13.68 27.69
C ARG A 5 6.29 -12.32 27.36
N GLY A 6 7.12 -11.28 27.36
CA GLY A 6 6.73 -9.99 26.81
C GLY A 6 6.40 -10.15 25.33
N VAL A 7 5.15 -9.90 24.99
CA VAL A 7 4.73 -9.64 23.62
C VAL A 7 5.28 -8.27 23.29
N VAL A 8 6.27 -8.20 22.40
CA VAL A 8 6.61 -6.94 21.73
C VAL A 8 5.52 -6.73 20.71
N ALA A 9 4.46 -6.01 21.10
CA ALA A 9 3.45 -5.55 20.15
C ALA A 9 4.12 -4.52 19.23
N GLY A 10 4.06 -4.75 17.92
CA GLY A 10 4.54 -3.79 16.94
C GLY A 10 3.66 -2.55 17.03
N LEU A 11 4.22 -1.44 17.50
CA LEU A 11 3.57 -0.14 17.41
C LEU A 11 4.05 0.54 16.13
N CYS A 12 3.13 1.15 15.38
CA CYS A 12 3.48 2.01 14.26
C CYS A 12 4.07 3.30 14.84
N VAL A 13 5.37 3.31 15.11
CA VAL A 13 6.13 4.52 15.45
C VAL A 13 7.21 4.66 14.40
N LEU A 14 6.86 5.29 13.28
CA LEU A 14 7.87 5.70 12.31
C LEU A 14 8.22 7.16 12.57
N SER A 15 9.41 7.39 13.12
CA SER A 15 9.99 8.72 13.22
C SER A 15 10.48 9.16 11.84
N ILE A 16 9.60 9.76 11.05
CA ILE A 16 10.01 10.62 9.93
C ILE A 16 9.74 12.06 10.36
N LEU A 17 10.81 12.81 10.64
CA LEU A 17 10.78 14.27 10.75
C LEU A 17 10.45 14.85 9.36
N LEU A 18 9.16 15.01 9.05
CA LEU A 18 8.69 15.96 8.04
C LEU A 18 8.20 17.21 8.77
N ALA A 19 9.17 18.00 9.25
CA ALA A 19 8.92 19.37 9.66
C ALA A 19 8.70 20.23 8.40
N ALA A 20 7.44 20.45 8.02
CA ALA A 20 6.96 21.70 7.42
C ALA A 20 5.45 21.59 7.17
N GLY A 21 4.70 22.59 7.63
CA GLY A 21 3.26 22.69 7.42
C GLY A 21 2.90 22.60 5.93
N TRP A 22 2.03 21.66 5.60
CA TRP A 22 1.47 21.53 4.27
C TRP A 22 0.33 22.53 4.14
N ALA A 23 0.59 23.56 3.33
CA ALA A 23 -0.46 24.37 2.77
C ALA A 23 -1.36 23.46 1.91
N PHE A 24 -2.64 23.40 2.25
CA PHE A 24 -3.66 22.77 1.43
C PHE A 24 -3.63 23.31 -0.01
N ALA A 25 -3.69 22.38 -0.96
CA ALA A 25 -4.18 22.52 -2.32
C ALA A 25 -3.48 23.53 -3.25
N THR A 26 -2.65 22.99 -4.15
CA THR A 26 -2.66 23.45 -5.55
C THR A 26 -3.26 22.33 -6.39
N GLU A 27 -4.54 22.50 -6.72
CA GLU A 27 -5.28 21.80 -7.77
C GLU A 27 -4.85 20.35 -8.02
N GLY A 28 -5.39 19.40 -7.24
CA GLY A 28 -5.40 18.01 -7.67
C GLY A 28 -5.91 17.96 -9.11
N ALA A 29 -5.19 17.27 -9.98
CA ALA A 29 -5.51 17.18 -11.40
C ALA A 29 -7.01 16.90 -11.57
N ALA A 30 -7.65 17.46 -12.60
CA ALA A 30 -9.10 17.42 -12.76
C ALA A 30 -9.69 15.99 -12.66
N GLU A 31 -8.87 14.97 -12.92
CA GLU A 31 -9.17 13.55 -12.80
C GLU A 31 -9.39 13.04 -11.36
N TYR A 32 -8.83 13.69 -10.33
CA TYR A 32 -8.97 13.27 -8.93
C TYR A 32 -10.07 14.02 -8.17
N ARG A 33 -10.87 14.84 -8.84
CA ARG A 33 -11.91 15.65 -8.19
C ARG A 33 -13.15 14.82 -7.87
N TRP A 34 -13.80 15.15 -6.76
CA TRP A 34 -15.11 14.62 -6.40
C TRP A 34 -16.22 15.45 -7.05
N PHE A 35 -17.27 14.78 -7.50
CA PHE A 35 -18.43 15.37 -8.16
C PHE A 35 -19.72 14.88 -7.53
N ALA A 36 -20.71 15.76 -7.39
CA ALA A 36 -22.05 15.33 -7.01
C ALA A 36 -22.66 14.42 -8.08
N GLU A 37 -23.23 13.28 -7.67
CA GLU A 37 -23.87 12.36 -8.61
C GLU A 37 -25.16 12.97 -9.19
N LYS A 38 -25.31 12.95 -10.52
CA LYS A 38 -26.48 13.55 -11.19
C LYS A 38 -27.67 12.59 -11.20
N GLN A 39 -28.74 12.98 -10.49
CA GLN A 39 -30.07 12.37 -10.36
C GLN A 39 -30.13 10.88 -9.97
N GLY A 40 -30.81 10.59 -8.86
CA GLY A 40 -31.11 9.24 -8.36
C GLY A 40 -30.22 8.78 -7.20
N GLY A 41 -29.06 9.41 -7.00
CA GLY A 41 -28.02 9.00 -6.05
C GLY A 41 -28.09 9.54 -4.63
N GLY A 42 -29.26 9.89 -4.09
CA GLY A 42 -29.41 10.19 -2.64
C GLY A 42 -28.61 11.35 -2.04
N GLY A 43 -27.78 12.08 -2.80
CA GLY A 43 -26.82 13.07 -2.29
C GLY A 43 -25.36 12.60 -2.29
N ASP A 44 -25.06 11.45 -2.90
CA ASP A 44 -23.72 10.87 -3.02
C ASP A 44 -22.78 11.75 -3.85
N VAL A 45 -21.48 11.61 -3.59
CA VAL A 45 -20.40 12.18 -4.40
C VAL A 45 -19.53 11.05 -4.97
N ILE A 46 -19.07 11.22 -6.20
CA ILE A 46 -18.30 10.24 -6.95
C ILE A 46 -16.96 10.81 -7.41
N ALA A 47 -15.94 9.98 -7.49
CA ALA A 47 -14.66 10.30 -8.08
C ALA A 47 -14.06 9.07 -8.76
N THR A 48 -13.25 9.28 -9.79
CA THR A 48 -12.37 8.23 -10.33
C THR A 48 -11.00 8.39 -9.68
N ASN A 49 -10.31 7.27 -9.41
CA ASN A 49 -8.90 7.28 -9.09
C ASN A 49 -8.15 6.42 -10.11
N ALA A 50 -7.37 7.07 -10.97
CA ALA A 50 -6.61 6.41 -12.03
C ALA A 50 -5.46 5.55 -11.49
N ALA A 51 -4.83 5.95 -10.38
CA ALA A 51 -3.74 5.21 -9.75
C ALA A 51 -4.21 3.87 -9.18
N LEU A 52 -5.46 3.80 -8.70
CA LEU A 52 -6.09 2.57 -8.24
C LEU A 52 -6.87 1.84 -9.34
N GLY A 53 -7.18 2.51 -10.45
CA GLY A 53 -8.07 1.97 -11.49
C GLY A 53 -9.50 1.76 -11.02
N VAL A 54 -10.04 2.67 -10.19
CA VAL A 54 -11.36 2.51 -9.53
C VAL A 54 -12.29 3.71 -9.72
N GLU A 55 -13.59 3.47 -9.60
CA GLU A 55 -14.59 4.47 -9.27
C GLU A 55 -14.91 4.38 -7.77
N ALA A 56 -14.89 5.54 -7.11
CA ALA A 56 -15.19 5.73 -5.71
C ALA A 56 -16.50 6.49 -5.58
N ARG A 57 -17.40 5.99 -4.73
CA ARG A 57 -18.70 6.59 -4.43
C ARG A 57 -18.84 6.75 -2.92
N LEU A 58 -18.89 7.98 -2.46
CA LEU A 58 -19.13 8.31 -1.07
C LEU A 58 -20.62 8.61 -0.87
N GLY A 59 -21.29 7.70 -0.16
CA GLY A 59 -22.68 7.87 0.30
C GLY A 59 -22.77 8.18 1.78
N SER A 60 -23.98 8.18 2.34
CA SER A 60 -24.20 8.63 3.72
C SER A 60 -23.60 7.73 4.81
N ASP A 61 -23.36 6.46 4.46
CA ASP A 61 -22.83 5.46 5.39
C ASP A 61 -21.32 5.24 5.22
N GLY A 62 -20.72 5.72 4.12
CA GLY A 62 -19.31 5.56 3.84
C GLY A 62 -19.01 5.40 2.35
N LEU A 63 -17.80 4.95 2.07
CA LEU A 63 -17.24 4.78 0.74
C LEU A 63 -17.61 3.41 0.16
N ARG A 64 -17.98 3.39 -1.13
CA ARG A 64 -17.98 2.21 -1.98
C ARG A 64 -16.95 2.39 -3.08
N VAL A 65 -16.15 1.37 -3.36
CA VAL A 65 -15.13 1.36 -4.39
C VAL A 65 -15.37 0.16 -5.30
N THR A 66 -15.36 0.42 -6.61
CA THR A 66 -15.49 -0.60 -7.66
C THR A 66 -14.40 -0.37 -8.70
N PRO A 67 -13.78 -1.44 -9.25
CA PRO A 67 -12.78 -1.28 -10.29
C PRO A 67 -13.43 -0.81 -11.59
N VAL A 68 -12.69 -0.01 -12.36
CA VAL A 68 -13.06 0.33 -13.74
C VAL A 68 -13.03 -0.92 -14.62
N GLU A 69 -12.08 -1.83 -14.37
CA GLU A 69 -11.95 -3.12 -15.04
C GLU A 69 -11.87 -4.28 -14.04
N GLY A 70 -12.67 -5.33 -14.27
CA GLY A 70 -12.71 -6.51 -13.41
C GLY A 70 -13.99 -6.60 -12.58
N ALA A 71 -13.98 -7.48 -11.57
CA ALA A 71 -15.13 -7.74 -10.72
C ALA A 71 -14.69 -7.94 -9.27
N TRP A 72 -14.88 -6.91 -8.48
CA TRP A 72 -14.88 -6.91 -7.03
C TRP A 72 -15.56 -5.62 -6.55
N GLU A 73 -16.07 -5.64 -5.33
CA GLU A 73 -16.54 -4.44 -4.65
C GLU A 73 -15.91 -4.35 -3.26
N LEU A 74 -15.61 -3.12 -2.82
CA LEU A 74 -15.28 -2.79 -1.44
C LEU A 74 -16.28 -1.76 -0.93
N SER A 75 -16.81 -1.95 0.27
CA SER A 75 -17.45 -0.88 1.03
C SER A 75 -16.75 -0.69 2.36
N LEU A 76 -16.45 0.56 2.70
CA LEU A 76 -15.77 0.94 3.93
C LEU A 76 -16.43 2.19 4.51
N GLY A 77 -16.79 2.16 5.79
CA GLY A 77 -17.35 3.33 6.45
C GLY A 77 -17.29 3.22 7.96
N LEU A 78 -17.11 4.35 8.64
CA LEU A 78 -17.13 4.38 10.10
C LEU A 78 -18.49 3.92 10.62
N ALA A 79 -18.51 2.79 11.31
CA ALA A 79 -19.73 2.19 11.83
C ALA A 79 -19.88 2.40 13.34
N ARG A 80 -18.78 2.31 14.10
CA ARG A 80 -18.78 2.62 15.53
C ARG A 80 -17.55 3.39 15.94
N ALA A 81 -17.68 4.22 16.97
CA ALA A 81 -16.55 4.90 17.57
C ALA A 81 -16.76 5.13 19.06
N GLY A 82 -15.67 5.24 19.81
CA GLY A 82 -15.70 5.57 21.23
C GLY A 82 -14.54 4.94 21.98
N ARG A 83 -14.73 4.73 23.28
CA ARG A 83 -13.80 3.98 24.11
C ARG A 83 -13.98 2.48 23.88
N GLU A 84 -12.93 1.69 24.00
CA GLU A 84 -12.94 0.23 23.74
C GLU A 84 -14.13 -0.53 24.36
N GLY A 85 -14.57 -0.16 25.57
CA GLY A 85 -15.72 -0.78 26.25
C GLY A 85 -17.07 -0.10 26.04
N ALA A 86 -17.11 1.02 25.31
CA ALA A 86 -18.28 1.90 25.18
C ALA A 86 -18.39 2.51 23.77
N LEU A 87 -18.29 1.67 22.74
CA LEU A 87 -18.48 2.10 21.35
C LEU A 87 -19.94 2.48 21.08
N VAL A 88 -20.13 3.57 20.34
CA VAL A 88 -21.44 4.06 19.90
C VAL A 88 -21.54 3.93 18.39
N GLU A 89 -22.69 3.49 17.91
CA GLU A 89 -22.99 3.45 16.46
C GLU A 89 -22.98 4.88 15.89
N THR A 90 -22.37 5.02 14.72
CA THR A 90 -22.43 6.28 13.98
C THR A 90 -23.77 6.44 13.29
N THR A 91 -24.15 7.69 13.05
CA THR A 91 -25.32 8.00 12.23
C THR A 91 -24.89 8.32 10.80
N PRO A 92 -25.74 8.03 9.79
CA PRO A 92 -25.50 8.47 8.43
C PRO A 92 -25.33 10.00 8.37
N ALA A 93 -24.42 10.47 7.51
CA ALA A 93 -24.17 11.90 7.30
C ALA A 93 -24.31 12.26 5.82
N THR A 94 -24.48 13.53 5.49
CA THR A 94 -24.57 13.95 4.08
C THR A 94 -23.17 14.19 3.52
N PRO A 95 -22.77 13.53 2.41
CA PRO A 95 -21.50 13.78 1.75
C PRO A 95 -21.34 15.24 1.33
N ARG A 96 -20.14 15.78 1.50
CA ARG A 96 -19.74 17.10 0.98
C ARG A 96 -18.41 16.95 0.27
N ALA A 97 -18.27 17.58 -0.89
CA ALA A 97 -17.06 17.53 -1.68
C ALA A 97 -16.56 18.94 -1.98
N ASP A 98 -15.25 19.14 -1.88
CA ASP A 98 -14.53 20.31 -2.33
C ASP A 98 -13.21 19.90 -2.99
N GLY A 99 -13.13 20.07 -4.31
CA GLY A 99 -11.96 19.66 -5.09
C GLY A 99 -11.69 18.15 -4.97
N ALA A 100 -10.50 17.82 -4.47
CA ALA A 100 -10.02 16.45 -4.26
C ALA A 100 -10.45 15.84 -2.91
N ARG A 101 -11.13 16.60 -2.06
CA ARG A 101 -11.54 16.18 -0.73
C ARG A 101 -13.06 15.97 -0.65
N ALA A 102 -13.47 14.90 0.01
CA ALA A 102 -14.86 14.67 0.37
C ALA A 102 -14.99 14.29 1.86
N GLU A 103 -16.12 14.61 2.49
CA GLU A 103 -16.29 14.46 3.93
C GLU A 103 -17.71 14.05 4.34
N LEU A 104 -17.79 13.34 5.46
CA LEU A 104 -18.98 13.05 6.24
C LEU A 104 -18.78 13.63 7.65
N ASP A 105 -19.51 14.71 7.97
CA ASP A 105 -19.54 15.25 9.33
C ASP A 105 -20.52 14.45 10.19
N ARG A 106 -19.98 13.65 11.12
CA ARG A 106 -20.72 12.78 12.03
C ARG A 106 -20.71 13.30 13.48
N GLY A 107 -20.59 14.62 13.67
CA GLY A 107 -20.68 15.24 14.99
C GLY A 107 -19.33 15.38 15.69
N ASN A 108 -18.89 14.43 16.50
CA ASN A 108 -17.54 14.51 17.10
C ASN A 108 -16.44 14.06 16.12
N ILE A 109 -16.82 13.33 15.06
CA ILE A 109 -15.89 12.77 14.08
C ILE A 109 -16.24 13.32 12.71
N ILE A 110 -15.23 13.85 12.02
CA ILE A 110 -15.27 14.08 10.59
C ILE A 110 -14.58 12.89 9.95
N GLU A 111 -15.30 12.13 9.15
CA GLU A 111 -14.71 11.11 8.28
C GLU A 111 -14.47 11.75 6.92
N TRP A 112 -13.27 11.65 6.38
CA TRP A 112 -12.88 12.36 5.17
C TRP A 112 -12.05 11.51 4.24
N TRP A 113 -12.08 11.86 2.96
CA TRP A 113 -11.33 11.20 1.90
C TRP A 113 -10.62 12.22 1.05
N VAL A 114 -9.35 11.97 0.76
CA VAL A 114 -8.58 12.74 -0.23
C VAL A 114 -8.23 11.80 -1.37
N ASN A 115 -8.50 12.26 -2.59
CA ASN A 115 -8.24 11.51 -3.80
C ASN A 115 -7.04 12.13 -4.52
N ASP A 116 -6.00 11.33 -4.77
CA ASP A 116 -4.80 11.80 -5.45
C ASP A 116 -4.08 10.67 -6.22
N GLN A 117 -2.89 10.99 -6.75
CA GLN A 117 -2.05 10.07 -7.51
C GLN A 117 -1.45 8.92 -6.69
N HIS A 118 -1.43 9.02 -5.37
CA HIS A 118 -0.93 7.98 -4.48
C HIS A 118 -2.04 6.99 -4.10
N GLY A 119 -3.31 7.43 -4.13
CA GLY A 119 -4.47 6.57 -3.92
C GLY A 119 -5.68 7.30 -3.34
N LEU A 120 -6.43 6.60 -2.50
CA LEU A 120 -7.54 7.15 -1.73
C LEU A 120 -7.16 7.17 -0.26
N GLU A 121 -6.77 8.33 0.21
CA GLU A 121 -6.53 8.61 1.62
C GLU A 121 -7.88 8.63 2.34
N HIS A 122 -8.01 7.89 3.45
CA HIS A 122 -9.25 7.80 4.22
C HIS A 122 -8.96 8.14 5.66
N GLY A 123 -9.17 9.39 6.03
CA GLY A 123 -8.86 9.86 7.36
C GLY A 123 -10.07 10.21 8.22
N PHE A 124 -9.77 10.48 9.48
CA PHE A 124 -10.71 10.89 10.51
C PHE A 124 -10.13 12.05 11.30
N THR A 125 -10.95 13.04 11.56
CA THR A 125 -10.66 14.05 12.59
C THR A 125 -11.59 13.82 13.77
N VAL A 126 -11.03 13.48 14.93
CA VAL A 126 -11.79 13.39 16.18
C VAL A 126 -11.63 14.71 16.92
N ARG A 127 -12.71 15.48 17.04
CA ARG A 127 -12.67 16.86 17.52
C ARG A 127 -12.37 16.96 19.02
N GLU A 128 -13.01 16.10 19.80
CA GLU A 128 -12.89 16.07 21.25
C GLU A 128 -12.73 14.64 21.77
N ARG A 129 -12.11 14.52 22.95
CA ARG A 129 -11.89 13.24 23.63
C ARG A 129 -13.23 12.60 24.03
N PRO A 130 -13.59 11.40 23.51
CA PRO A 130 -14.81 10.73 23.95
C PRO A 130 -14.75 10.34 25.43
N GLU A 131 -15.88 10.46 26.13
CA GLU A 131 -16.00 10.08 27.54
C GLU A 131 -15.69 8.59 27.78
N GLY A 132 -15.11 8.29 28.94
CA GLY A 132 -14.81 6.93 29.40
C GLY A 132 -13.30 6.63 29.50
N GLU A 133 -12.98 5.37 29.80
CA GLU A 133 -11.62 4.88 30.03
C GLU A 133 -11.14 3.97 28.88
N GLY A 134 -9.83 3.77 28.78
CA GLY A 134 -9.20 2.94 27.76
C GLY A 134 -8.96 3.67 26.43
N PRO A 135 -8.39 3.00 25.43
CA PRO A 135 -8.01 3.64 24.17
C PRO A 135 -9.23 4.09 23.36
N LEU A 136 -9.03 5.11 22.54
CA LEU A 136 -9.95 5.47 21.47
C LEU A 136 -9.97 4.36 20.42
N VAL A 137 -11.16 4.00 19.95
CA VAL A 137 -11.37 2.96 18.96
C VAL A 137 -12.34 3.46 17.89
N LEU A 138 -11.94 3.28 16.64
CA LEU A 138 -12.80 3.40 15.47
C LEU A 138 -13.01 2.01 14.86
N GLU A 139 -14.25 1.63 14.64
CA GLU A 139 -14.59 0.42 13.90
C GLU A 139 -15.26 0.74 12.59
N LEU A 140 -14.67 0.24 11.52
CA LEU A 140 -15.15 0.43 10.16
C LEU A 140 -15.94 -0.80 9.75
N ALA A 141 -17.14 -0.62 9.23
CA ALA A 141 -17.83 -1.69 8.53
C ALA A 141 -17.06 -2.00 7.24
N LEU A 142 -16.75 -3.28 7.04
CA LEU A 142 -16.14 -3.80 5.83
C LEU A 142 -17.19 -4.64 5.09
N GLY A 143 -17.38 -4.37 3.81
CA GLY A 143 -18.31 -5.11 2.96
C GLY A 143 -17.84 -5.20 1.52
N GLY A 144 -18.68 -5.84 0.69
CA GLY A 144 -18.33 -6.21 -0.68
C GLY A 144 -17.74 -7.62 -0.76
N ASP A 145 -16.82 -7.82 -1.70
CA ASP A 145 -16.26 -9.13 -2.04
C ASP A 145 -14.87 -9.39 -1.42
N LEU A 146 -14.27 -8.37 -0.81
CA LEU A 146 -12.91 -8.43 -0.30
C LEU A 146 -12.88 -8.82 1.18
N LEU A 147 -11.95 -9.70 1.53
CA LEU A 147 -11.64 -10.10 2.90
C LEU A 147 -10.39 -9.36 3.38
N ALA A 148 -10.39 -8.91 4.62
CA ALA A 148 -9.23 -8.30 5.25
C ALA A 148 -8.38 -9.34 5.96
N LEU A 149 -7.10 -9.43 5.58
CA LEU A 149 -6.08 -10.18 6.31
C LEU A 149 -5.09 -9.21 6.96
N PRO A 150 -4.67 -9.46 8.22
CA PRO A 150 -3.74 -8.58 8.90
C PRO A 150 -2.37 -8.59 8.22
N GLU A 151 -1.78 -7.41 8.08
CA GLU A 151 -0.39 -7.26 7.66
C GLU A 151 0.57 -7.39 8.85
N PRO A 152 1.84 -7.78 8.61
CA PRO A 152 2.84 -7.79 9.66
C PRO A 152 2.94 -6.44 10.39
N GLY A 153 2.97 -6.47 11.72
CA GLY A 153 3.15 -5.27 12.55
C GLY A 153 1.87 -4.54 12.93
N GLU A 154 0.67 -5.03 12.57
CA GLU A 154 -0.63 -4.43 12.92
C GLU A 154 -0.79 -2.96 12.47
N CYS A 155 -0.16 -2.60 11.35
CA CYS A 155 -0.23 -1.26 10.74
C CYS A 155 -1.12 -1.23 9.49
N GLY A 156 -1.92 -2.27 9.24
CA GLY A 156 -2.68 -2.40 8.01
C GLY A 156 -3.34 -3.75 7.80
N VAL A 157 -4.15 -3.80 6.74
CA VAL A 157 -4.76 -5.02 6.22
C VAL A 157 -4.60 -5.12 4.71
N ALA A 158 -4.28 -6.32 4.24
CA ALA A 158 -4.39 -6.68 2.85
C ALA A 158 -5.85 -7.07 2.55
N LEU A 159 -6.46 -6.43 1.57
CA LEU A 159 -7.82 -6.69 1.11
C LEU A 159 -7.77 -7.63 -0.09
N MET A 160 -8.23 -8.87 0.10
CA MET A 160 -8.02 -9.97 -0.84
C MET A 160 -9.34 -10.56 -1.33
N ARG A 161 -9.37 -11.02 -2.57
CA ARG A 161 -10.47 -11.87 -3.05
C ARG A 161 -10.32 -13.29 -2.50
N PRO A 162 -11.41 -13.94 -2.05
CA PRO A 162 -11.36 -15.35 -1.66
C PRO A 162 -10.74 -16.22 -2.76
N GLY A 163 -9.70 -16.98 -2.40
CA GLY A 163 -8.99 -17.87 -3.33
C GLY A 163 -7.98 -17.19 -4.26
N ASN A 164 -7.79 -15.87 -4.17
CA ASN A 164 -6.72 -15.15 -4.85
C ASN A 164 -5.52 -14.98 -3.90
N PRO A 165 -4.29 -15.36 -4.29
CA PRO A 165 -3.12 -15.23 -3.43
C PRO A 165 -2.58 -13.79 -3.34
N LEU A 166 -3.02 -12.87 -4.20
CA LEU A 166 -2.57 -11.48 -4.22
C LEU A 166 -3.62 -10.56 -3.61
N ALA A 167 -3.14 -9.55 -2.86
CA ALA A 167 -3.95 -8.46 -2.39
C ALA A 167 -4.47 -7.64 -3.59
N VAL A 168 -5.73 -7.23 -3.51
CA VAL A 168 -6.34 -6.30 -4.48
C VAL A 168 -6.05 -4.87 -4.06
N LEU A 169 -6.17 -4.60 -2.77
CA LEU A 169 -5.89 -3.31 -2.15
C LEU A 169 -5.16 -3.53 -0.82
N HIS A 170 -4.44 -2.53 -0.38
CA HIS A 170 -3.88 -2.44 0.96
C HIS A 170 -4.53 -1.25 1.65
N TYR A 171 -5.07 -1.47 2.85
CA TYR A 171 -5.54 -0.40 3.72
C TYR A 171 -4.58 -0.34 4.92
N SER A 172 -3.60 0.55 4.83
CA SER A 172 -2.39 0.53 5.66
C SER A 172 -1.82 1.95 5.81
N ALA A 173 -0.51 2.06 6.06
CA ALA A 173 0.19 3.33 6.25
C ALA A 173 -0.48 4.25 7.29
N LEU A 174 -1.07 3.65 8.34
CA LEU A 174 -1.77 4.38 9.39
C LEU A 174 -0.83 5.37 10.09
N GLU A 175 -1.15 6.65 10.00
CA GLU A 175 -0.55 7.70 10.81
C GLU A 175 -1.60 8.33 11.73
N VAL A 176 -1.21 8.66 12.97
CA VAL A 176 -2.08 9.38 13.90
C VAL A 176 -1.30 10.53 14.52
N PHE A 177 -1.85 11.73 14.45
CA PHE A 177 -1.27 12.94 15.02
C PHE A 177 -2.24 13.61 15.97
N ASP A 178 -1.71 14.18 17.04
CA ASP A 178 -2.45 15.01 17.97
C ASP A 178 -2.47 16.49 17.54
N ALA A 179 -3.07 17.36 18.35
CA ALA A 179 -3.24 18.78 18.04
C ALA A 179 -1.91 19.56 17.94
N ASP A 180 -0.85 19.09 18.58
CA ASP A 180 0.50 19.68 18.50
C ASP A 180 1.32 19.07 17.34
N GLY A 181 0.76 18.08 16.63
CA GLY A 181 1.40 17.34 15.55
C GLY A 181 2.31 16.23 16.04
N GLU A 182 2.19 15.80 17.30
CA GLU A 182 2.93 14.66 17.82
C GLU A 182 2.29 13.34 17.38
N SER A 183 3.12 12.36 17.00
CA SER A 183 2.63 11.05 16.61
C SER A 183 2.04 10.29 17.81
N VAL A 184 0.83 9.77 17.65
CA VAL A 184 0.15 8.96 18.65
C VAL A 184 0.22 7.50 18.24
N ALA A 185 0.57 6.64 19.18
CA ALA A 185 0.62 5.20 18.97
C ALA A 185 -0.75 4.64 18.57
N ALA A 186 -0.80 3.90 17.46
CA ALA A 186 -2.01 3.27 16.98
C ALA A 186 -1.76 1.95 16.26
N ARG A 187 -2.83 1.18 16.06
CA ARG A 187 -2.87 -0.11 15.36
C ARG A 187 -4.11 -0.23 14.50
N LEU A 188 -3.97 -0.85 13.34
CA LEU A 188 -5.03 -1.14 12.38
C LEU A 188 -5.02 -2.64 12.04
N GLY A 189 -6.18 -3.28 12.16
CA GLY A 189 -6.35 -4.67 11.80
C GLY A 189 -7.81 -5.09 11.71
N PRO A 190 -8.09 -6.37 11.43
CA PRO A 190 -9.44 -6.91 11.49
C PRO A 190 -9.98 -6.81 12.93
N ALA A 191 -11.25 -6.41 13.07
CA ALA A 191 -11.91 -6.46 14.37
C ALA A 191 -12.11 -7.93 14.81
N PRO A 192 -12.07 -8.22 16.12
CA PRO A 192 -12.43 -9.55 16.62
C PRO A 192 -13.88 -9.91 16.21
N GLY A 193 -14.08 -11.08 15.61
CA GLY A 193 -15.41 -11.54 15.21
C GLY A 193 -15.43 -12.25 13.85
N ASP A 194 -16.49 -12.04 13.10
CA ASP A 194 -16.81 -12.71 11.82
C ASP A 194 -16.09 -12.13 10.60
N GLY A 195 -15.21 -11.15 10.78
CA GLY A 195 -14.42 -10.54 9.71
C GLY A 195 -15.13 -9.40 8.95
N GLY A 196 -16.32 -8.98 9.38
CA GLY A 196 -17.08 -7.89 8.73
C GLY A 196 -16.69 -6.48 9.15
N ARG A 197 -15.61 -6.31 9.94
CA ARG A 197 -15.18 -5.00 10.44
C ARG A 197 -13.66 -4.89 10.52
N LEU A 198 -13.17 -3.68 10.30
CA LEU A 198 -11.81 -3.26 10.65
C LEU A 198 -11.85 -2.46 11.94
N ARG A 199 -10.72 -2.44 12.64
CA ARG A 199 -10.55 -1.75 13.91
C ARG A 199 -9.27 -0.94 13.89
N ILE A 200 -9.40 0.35 14.15
CA ILE A 200 -8.29 1.25 14.46
C ILE A 200 -8.33 1.51 15.96
N VAL A 201 -7.24 1.25 16.66
CA VAL A 201 -7.13 1.52 18.10
C VAL A 201 -5.99 2.49 18.33
N ILE A 202 -6.28 3.57 19.04
CA ILE A 202 -5.40 4.71 19.27
C ILE A 202 -5.16 4.84 20.77
N GLU A 203 -3.90 4.80 21.18
CA GLU A 203 -3.47 4.96 22.56
C GLU A 203 -3.38 6.46 22.90
N ASP A 204 -4.55 7.11 23.05
CA ASP A 204 -4.72 8.56 23.19
C ASP A 204 -4.63 9.09 24.64
N GLU A 205 -3.96 8.36 25.56
CA GLU A 205 -3.99 8.69 26.99
C GLU A 205 -3.54 10.13 27.27
N ASP A 206 -2.43 10.53 26.64
CA ASP A 206 -1.80 11.85 26.81
C ASP A 206 -1.98 12.77 25.59
N ALA A 207 -2.71 12.33 24.57
CA ALA A 207 -2.81 13.05 23.30
C ALA A 207 -3.73 14.28 23.40
N LEU A 208 -3.34 15.36 22.73
CA LEU A 208 -4.15 16.57 22.62
C LEU A 208 -5.13 16.49 21.45
N TYR A 209 -6.38 16.84 21.69
CA TYR A 209 -7.41 16.86 20.66
C TYR A 209 -7.45 18.23 19.95
N PRO A 210 -7.76 18.27 18.63
CA PRO A 210 -8.25 17.17 17.81
C PRO A 210 -7.17 16.16 17.40
N LEU A 211 -7.57 14.90 17.22
CA LEU A 211 -6.72 13.88 16.61
C LEU A 211 -6.98 13.81 15.10
N THR A 212 -5.93 13.64 14.32
CA THR A 212 -5.98 13.28 12.90
C THR A 212 -5.51 11.84 12.75
N ILE A 213 -6.33 10.99 12.15
CA ILE A 213 -6.07 9.57 11.94
C ILE A 213 -6.12 9.35 10.43
N ASP A 214 -5.06 8.83 9.83
CA ASP A 214 -4.87 8.86 8.39
C ASP A 214 -4.28 7.56 7.85
N PRO A 215 -5.12 6.55 7.59
CA PRO A 215 -4.76 5.39 6.78
C PRO A 215 -4.98 5.63 5.28
N LEU A 216 -4.20 4.91 4.47
CA LEU A 216 -4.20 5.03 3.03
C LEU A 216 -4.69 3.73 2.36
N LEU A 217 -5.57 3.88 1.37
CA LEU A 217 -5.95 2.80 0.47
C LEU A 217 -5.08 2.84 -0.80
N THR A 218 -4.24 1.83 -0.98
CA THR A 218 -3.32 1.68 -2.12
C THR A 218 -3.51 0.37 -2.86
N THR A 219 -2.92 0.26 -4.04
CA THR A 219 -2.68 -1.01 -4.75
C THR A 219 -1.24 -1.05 -5.22
N ALA A 220 -0.77 -2.22 -5.67
CA ALA A 220 0.54 -2.31 -6.28
C ALA A 220 0.58 -1.46 -7.56
N ALA A 221 1.53 -0.52 -7.65
CA ALA A 221 1.69 0.32 -8.84
C ALA A 221 1.98 -0.51 -10.11
N TRP A 222 2.59 -1.67 -9.93
CA TRP A 222 2.79 -2.67 -10.98
C TRP A 222 2.85 -4.08 -10.37
N THR A 223 2.47 -5.09 -11.15
CA THR A 223 2.62 -6.50 -10.81
C THR A 223 3.04 -7.24 -12.06
N SER A 224 4.07 -8.08 -11.97
CA SER A 224 4.49 -8.93 -13.08
C SER A 224 3.36 -9.87 -13.50
N ALA A 225 3.24 -10.12 -14.81
CA ALA A 225 2.25 -11.08 -15.31
C ALA A 225 2.62 -12.53 -14.97
N GLU A 226 3.88 -12.77 -14.63
CA GLU A 226 4.44 -14.10 -14.45
C GLU A 226 4.42 -14.56 -13.01
N SER A 227 4.29 -15.88 -12.84
CA SER A 227 4.23 -16.56 -11.54
C SER A 227 5.53 -17.31 -11.26
N ASP A 228 6.66 -16.63 -11.50
CA ASP A 228 8.00 -17.17 -11.30
C ASP A 228 8.39 -17.09 -9.82
N TRP A 229 9.29 -17.95 -9.33
CA TRP A 229 9.76 -17.85 -7.96
C TRP A 229 10.97 -16.92 -7.88
N ALA A 230 10.68 -15.63 -7.76
CA ALA A 230 11.69 -14.60 -7.55
C ALA A 230 12.46 -14.85 -6.24
N ARG A 231 13.79 -14.93 -6.34
CA ARG A 231 14.71 -15.12 -5.20
C ARG A 231 15.52 -13.86 -4.89
N SER A 232 15.78 -13.04 -5.90
CA SER A 232 16.58 -11.83 -5.78
C SER A 232 16.12 -10.78 -6.77
N VAL A 233 16.25 -9.51 -6.41
CA VAL A 233 15.97 -8.37 -7.28
C VAL A 233 17.05 -7.31 -7.14
N ALA A 234 17.35 -6.58 -8.21
CA ALA A 234 18.31 -5.48 -8.22
C ALA A 234 17.85 -4.34 -9.14
N TRP A 235 17.99 -3.09 -8.68
CA TRP A 235 17.70 -1.89 -9.47
C TRP A 235 18.97 -1.35 -10.14
N GLY A 236 18.90 -1.00 -11.42
CA GLY A 236 20.00 -0.42 -12.19
C GLY A 236 19.49 0.16 -13.51
N ASP A 237 20.10 1.24 -13.96
CA ASP A 237 19.82 1.90 -15.25
C ASP A 237 20.54 1.11 -16.37
N TRP A 238 19.87 0.10 -16.92
CA TRP A 238 20.50 -0.86 -17.85
C TRP A 238 20.53 -0.36 -19.30
N ASP A 239 19.73 0.63 -19.68
CA ASP A 239 19.71 1.18 -21.04
C ASP A 239 20.29 2.59 -21.14
N GLY A 240 20.65 3.19 -19.99
CA GLY A 240 21.30 4.49 -19.89
C GLY A 240 20.34 5.66 -20.06
N ASP A 241 19.04 5.44 -19.89
CA ASP A 241 18.02 6.48 -20.05
C ASP A 241 17.79 7.34 -18.79
N GLY A 242 18.33 6.89 -17.66
CA GLY A 242 18.31 7.58 -16.37
C GLY A 242 17.17 7.15 -15.43
N ASP A 243 16.24 6.31 -15.89
CA ASP A 243 15.29 5.60 -15.03
C ASP A 243 15.96 4.32 -14.47
N LEU A 244 15.55 3.88 -13.28
CA LEU A 244 16.05 2.62 -12.71
C LEU A 244 15.19 1.46 -13.18
N ASP A 245 15.82 0.39 -13.67
CA ASP A 245 15.20 -0.84 -14.16
C ASP A 245 15.39 -2.00 -13.19
N LEU A 246 14.57 -3.04 -13.33
CA LEU A 246 14.49 -4.13 -12.37
C LEU A 246 14.99 -5.45 -12.96
N ALA A 247 16.13 -5.93 -12.49
CA ALA A 247 16.53 -7.32 -12.68
C ALA A 247 15.88 -8.21 -11.63
N VAL A 248 15.45 -9.40 -12.05
CA VAL A 248 14.85 -10.44 -11.20
C VAL A 248 15.55 -11.77 -11.44
N GLY A 249 16.16 -12.30 -10.38
CA GLY A 249 16.69 -13.65 -10.32
C GLY A 249 15.62 -14.65 -9.91
N ASN A 250 15.37 -15.67 -10.72
CA ASN A 250 14.29 -16.64 -10.53
C ASN A 250 14.80 -18.06 -10.27
N GLU A 251 13.95 -18.90 -9.67
CA GLU A 251 14.24 -20.32 -9.50
C GLU A 251 13.01 -21.20 -9.80
N PRO A 252 13.12 -22.21 -10.68
CA PRO A 252 14.14 -22.44 -11.70
C PRO A 252 13.73 -21.78 -13.03
N GLN A 253 12.92 -20.72 -13.00
CA GLN A 253 12.49 -20.02 -14.21
C GLN A 253 13.60 -19.08 -14.72
N PRO A 254 13.55 -18.66 -15.99
CA PRO A 254 14.49 -17.67 -16.52
C PRO A 254 14.54 -16.39 -15.69
N ASN A 255 15.73 -15.81 -15.60
CA ASN A 255 15.93 -14.46 -15.08
C ASN A 255 15.29 -13.44 -16.02
N ARG A 256 14.92 -12.29 -15.46
CA ARG A 256 14.21 -11.24 -16.21
C ARG A 256 14.81 -9.87 -15.93
N VAL A 257 14.68 -8.99 -16.91
CA VAL A 257 14.80 -7.55 -16.71
C VAL A 257 13.49 -6.91 -17.13
N TYR A 258 12.98 -6.05 -16.26
CA TYR A 258 11.84 -5.19 -16.54
C TYR A 258 12.35 -3.76 -16.68
N GLU A 259 12.14 -3.19 -17.87
CA GLU A 259 12.48 -1.80 -18.20
C GLU A 259 11.42 -0.87 -17.59
N ASN A 260 11.86 0.21 -16.97
CA ASN A 260 11.04 1.21 -16.36
C ASN A 260 10.98 2.46 -17.23
N THR A 261 9.86 2.68 -17.90
CA THR A 261 9.66 3.92 -18.67
C THR A 261 8.73 4.85 -17.91
N GLY A 262 9.29 5.80 -17.15
CA GLY A 262 8.50 6.80 -16.43
C GLY A 262 7.55 6.23 -15.36
N GLY A 263 7.96 5.17 -14.66
CA GLY A 263 7.21 4.50 -13.59
C GLY A 263 6.41 3.27 -14.04
N ALA A 264 6.40 2.96 -15.35
CA ALA A 264 5.75 1.78 -15.88
C ALA A 264 6.77 0.69 -16.22
N LEU A 265 6.69 -0.45 -15.53
CA LEU A 265 7.57 -1.60 -15.77
C LEU A 265 7.04 -2.47 -16.91
N SER A 266 7.92 -2.87 -17.83
CA SER A 266 7.60 -3.79 -18.93
C SER A 266 8.71 -4.83 -19.14
N SER A 267 8.37 -6.05 -19.54
CA SER A 267 9.40 -7.09 -19.74
C SER A 267 10.28 -6.73 -20.94
N ALA A 268 11.57 -6.54 -20.69
CA ALA A 268 12.55 -6.13 -21.70
C ALA A 268 13.53 -7.25 -22.06
N TRP A 269 13.90 -8.08 -21.10
CA TRP A 269 14.79 -9.22 -21.34
C TRP A 269 14.42 -10.45 -20.50
N ILE A 270 14.70 -11.62 -21.06
CA ILE A 270 14.51 -12.93 -20.43
C ILE A 270 15.75 -13.77 -20.75
N SER A 271 16.37 -14.38 -19.73
CA SER A 271 17.52 -15.26 -19.95
C SER A 271 17.13 -16.49 -20.77
N ALA A 272 18.08 -17.01 -21.56
CA ALA A 272 17.88 -18.25 -22.30
C ALA A 272 17.95 -19.50 -21.39
N ASP A 273 18.69 -19.40 -20.29
CA ASP A 273 18.79 -20.40 -19.25
C ASP A 273 17.72 -20.21 -18.17
N SER A 274 17.57 -21.27 -17.37
CA SER A 274 16.56 -21.42 -16.32
C SER A 274 17.24 -21.98 -15.06
N ASP A 275 18.41 -21.43 -14.73
CA ASP A 275 19.17 -21.83 -13.55
C ASP A 275 18.46 -21.35 -12.28
N SER A 276 18.72 -22.01 -11.15
CA SER A 276 18.24 -21.58 -9.84
C SER A 276 19.02 -20.34 -9.40
N THR A 277 18.59 -19.14 -9.81
CA THR A 277 19.30 -17.88 -9.51
C THR A 277 18.90 -17.35 -8.15
N PHE A 278 19.86 -17.24 -7.23
CA PHE A 278 19.63 -16.82 -5.84
C PHE A 278 20.08 -15.40 -5.55
N SER A 279 20.92 -14.83 -6.42
CA SER A 279 21.39 -13.47 -6.29
C SER A 279 21.64 -12.86 -7.67
N VAL A 280 21.23 -11.62 -7.84
CA VAL A 280 21.56 -10.81 -9.02
C VAL A 280 22.19 -9.49 -8.60
N ALA A 281 23.09 -8.95 -9.42
CA ALA A 281 23.70 -7.65 -9.22
C ALA A 281 24.07 -7.00 -10.56
N TRP A 282 23.97 -5.68 -10.60
CA TRP A 282 24.41 -4.86 -11.73
C TRP A 282 25.86 -4.39 -11.52
N GLY A 283 26.62 -4.31 -12.60
CA GLY A 283 27.94 -3.67 -12.60
C GLY A 283 28.59 -3.66 -13.98
N ASP A 284 29.42 -2.65 -14.25
CA ASP A 284 30.21 -2.52 -15.48
C ASP A 284 31.41 -3.49 -15.43
N TRP A 285 31.26 -4.68 -16.00
CA TRP A 285 32.24 -5.76 -15.93
C TRP A 285 33.39 -5.53 -16.92
N ASP A 286 33.11 -5.00 -18.10
CA ASP A 286 34.08 -4.88 -19.19
C ASP A 286 34.70 -3.47 -19.31
N GLY A 287 34.15 -2.49 -18.61
CA GLY A 287 34.62 -1.11 -18.54
C GLY A 287 34.12 -0.24 -19.68
N ASP A 288 33.04 -0.63 -20.38
CA ASP A 288 32.47 0.14 -21.47
C ASP A 288 31.46 1.22 -21.02
N GLY A 289 31.02 1.13 -19.76
CA GLY A 289 30.13 2.08 -19.10
C GLY A 289 28.66 1.66 -19.05
N ASP A 290 28.29 0.56 -19.68
CA ASP A 290 26.96 -0.04 -19.57
C ASP A 290 26.91 -0.96 -18.33
N LEU A 291 25.75 -1.06 -17.67
CA LEU A 291 25.59 -2.00 -16.55
C LEU A 291 25.37 -3.43 -17.07
N ASP A 292 26.26 -4.35 -16.71
CA ASP A 292 26.12 -5.79 -16.94
C ASP A 292 25.41 -6.50 -15.79
N LEU A 293 24.82 -7.65 -16.09
CA LEU A 293 24.09 -8.43 -15.08
C LEU A 293 24.89 -9.67 -14.66
N ALA A 294 25.25 -9.73 -13.38
CA ALA A 294 25.79 -10.93 -12.75
C ALA A 294 24.67 -11.75 -12.10
N ALA A 295 24.71 -13.07 -12.29
CA ALA A 295 23.77 -14.02 -11.70
C ALA A 295 24.51 -15.11 -10.92
N GLY A 296 24.23 -15.17 -9.61
CA GLY A 296 24.68 -16.19 -8.69
C GLY A 296 23.68 -17.34 -8.61
N ASN A 297 24.12 -18.55 -8.96
CA ASN A 297 23.27 -19.72 -9.09
C ASN A 297 23.49 -20.74 -7.97
N PHE A 298 22.41 -21.40 -7.56
CA PHE A 298 22.42 -22.53 -6.64
C PHE A 298 22.55 -23.84 -7.42
N ALA A 299 23.53 -24.68 -7.04
CA ALA A 299 23.83 -25.94 -7.71
C ALA A 299 23.95 -25.84 -9.27
N GLY A 300 24.34 -24.68 -9.77
CA GLY A 300 24.47 -24.35 -11.20
C GLY A 300 25.64 -23.39 -11.44
N PRO A 301 26.05 -23.18 -12.70
CA PRO A 301 27.16 -22.27 -12.99
C PRO A 301 26.72 -20.82 -12.82
N ASN A 302 27.56 -19.98 -12.21
CA ASN A 302 27.35 -18.53 -12.19
C ASN A 302 27.51 -17.95 -13.59
N ARG A 303 26.81 -16.85 -13.86
CA ARG A 303 26.77 -16.22 -15.19
C ARG A 303 27.00 -14.74 -15.10
N VAL A 304 27.58 -14.20 -16.17
CA VAL A 304 27.52 -12.76 -16.47
C VAL A 304 26.96 -12.58 -17.85
N TYR A 305 26.02 -11.64 -17.93
CA TYR A 305 25.40 -11.18 -19.16
C TYR A 305 25.94 -9.79 -19.47
N GLU A 306 26.69 -9.69 -20.56
CA GLU A 306 27.19 -8.42 -21.09
C GLU A 306 26.04 -7.66 -21.72
N ASN A 307 25.95 -6.39 -21.37
CA ASN A 307 25.02 -5.44 -21.91
C ASN A 307 25.71 -4.62 -23.00
N THR A 308 25.01 -4.38 -24.10
CA THR A 308 25.52 -3.49 -25.15
C THR A 308 24.41 -2.54 -25.55
N GLY A 309 24.24 -1.47 -24.78
CA GLY A 309 23.20 -0.46 -24.95
C GLY A 309 21.77 -1.01 -24.87
N GLY A 310 21.41 -1.67 -23.77
CA GLY A 310 20.08 -2.23 -23.53
C GLY A 310 19.86 -3.61 -24.19
N ALA A 311 20.92 -4.38 -24.39
CA ALA A 311 20.86 -5.71 -24.99
C ALA A 311 21.77 -6.68 -24.25
N LEU A 312 21.18 -7.53 -23.42
CA LEU A 312 21.91 -8.52 -22.63
C LEU A 312 22.18 -9.81 -23.40
N SER A 313 23.43 -10.27 -23.37
CA SER A 313 23.87 -11.53 -23.96
C SER A 313 24.85 -12.26 -23.03
N SER A 314 24.87 -13.61 -23.09
CA SER A 314 25.77 -14.37 -22.20
C SER A 314 27.24 -14.14 -22.58
N ALA A 315 28.02 -13.62 -21.65
CA ALA A 315 29.44 -13.30 -21.84
C ALA A 315 30.36 -14.23 -21.06
N TRP A 316 29.95 -14.66 -19.86
CA TRP A 316 30.75 -15.55 -19.04
C TRP A 316 29.91 -16.58 -18.28
N THR A 317 30.51 -17.75 -18.04
CA THR A 317 29.93 -18.85 -17.27
C THR A 317 31.03 -19.50 -16.43
N SER A 318 30.78 -19.72 -15.14
CA SER A 318 31.75 -20.38 -14.27
C SER A 318 31.94 -21.85 -14.66
N ALA A 319 33.17 -22.35 -14.52
CA ALA A 319 33.46 -23.77 -14.72
C ALA A 319 32.95 -24.64 -13.55
N ASP A 320 32.85 -24.06 -12.36
CA ASP A 320 32.34 -24.71 -11.16
C ASP A 320 30.84 -24.45 -11.00
N SER A 321 30.13 -25.37 -10.35
CA SER A 321 28.70 -25.31 -10.06
C SER A 321 28.42 -25.27 -8.55
N ASN A 322 29.28 -24.57 -7.80
CA ASN A 322 29.13 -24.43 -6.36
C ASN A 322 28.05 -23.40 -6.03
N ASP A 323 27.42 -23.57 -4.87
CA ASP A 323 26.33 -22.71 -4.43
C ASP A 323 26.78 -21.26 -4.24
N THR A 324 26.11 -20.35 -4.92
CA THR A 324 26.28 -18.90 -4.73
C THR A 324 24.96 -18.33 -4.24
N LEU A 325 24.92 -17.94 -2.96
CA LEU A 325 23.72 -17.41 -2.31
C LEU A 325 23.68 -15.87 -2.28
N SER A 326 24.80 -15.22 -2.61
CA SER A 326 24.95 -13.78 -2.73
C SER A 326 26.03 -13.50 -3.76
N VAL A 327 25.78 -12.51 -4.61
CA VAL A 327 26.79 -11.86 -5.46
C VAL A 327 27.03 -10.44 -4.99
#